data_AF-A0A956SWH6-F1
#
_entry.id   AF-A0A956SWH6-F1
#
_cell.length_a   1.000
_cell.length_b   1.000
_cell.length_c   1.000
_cell.angle_alpha   90.00
_cell.angle_beta   90.00
_cell.angle_gamma   90.00
#
_symmetry.space_group_name_H-M   'P 1'
#
loop_
_entity.id
_entity.type
_entity.pdbx_description
1 polymer ?
#
loop_
_entity_poly.entity_id
_entity_poly.type
_entity_poly.pdbx_seq_one_letter_code
_entity_poly.pdbx_strand_id
1 'polypeptide(L)'
;MKSGWTLAACALAAALAAGCGDADLDGVRDEIDNCPFVANAEQADTDGNGIGDTCQRVPKDTDGDGVDDAVDNCPYVPNPLQADGDLDGVGNACDDDARALVERVLAEIAGDDTEGRRALTPGGALARERLIAEMVALVLAPAGAAPGSYEQPFPSGVNLIGLLEPPGTEGTPPQVLLGAHYDHLGLSCRSHPLAASAVCNGATDNAGGAAGVLAAIRALAATATAPVAVALWDAEEIGLRGSAFWADAPTFDTGALRLYVNLDIVGANLFIGAEHRTFVIGAESGGPALIDDLAAARAVSPIVAAPVSTVFGEGRSDYANFIGRVPFVFFGDSTGSSYHTTGDEIAHVNVDKISEVARIAAALAESALARPAPYPIEPVSEVLPIFSDAAPIRDALASLLSLADANGLDLGTRIFLAASVHNLGKIVAQGPAGFDPGDAVEIGVAALT
;
A
#
# COMPACT_ATOMS: atom_id res chain seq x y z
N MET A 1 6.06 -92.02 -12.10
CA MET A 1 5.72 -91.74 -10.69
C MET A 1 6.69 -90.68 -10.19
N LYS A 2 6.18 -89.54 -9.69
CA LYS A 2 6.67 -88.59 -8.66
C LYS A 2 8.20 -88.37 -8.52
N SER A 3 8.77 -87.19 -8.31
CA SER A 3 8.32 -85.83 -7.98
C SER A 3 9.58 -85.00 -7.71
N GLY A 4 9.54 -83.67 -7.91
CA GLY A 4 10.45 -82.74 -7.23
C GLY A 4 11.32 -81.92 -8.17
N TRP A 5 10.73 -80.96 -8.88
CA TRP A 5 11.46 -79.83 -9.43
C TRP A 5 11.14 -78.59 -8.59
N THR A 6 12.20 -78.08 -8.02
CA THR A 6 12.31 -76.87 -7.20
C THR A 6 11.87 -75.62 -7.96
N LEU A 7 10.95 -74.88 -7.34
CA LEU A 7 10.81 -73.41 -7.33
C LEU A 7 11.61 -72.64 -8.40
N ALA A 8 11.13 -72.66 -9.64
CA ALA A 8 11.35 -71.56 -10.57
C ALA A 8 10.07 -71.39 -11.40
N ALA A 9 9.59 -70.15 -11.48
CA ALA A 9 8.63 -69.72 -12.48
C ALA A 9 7.22 -70.35 -12.41
N CYS A 10 6.47 -70.09 -11.34
CA CYS A 10 5.00 -70.06 -11.45
C CYS A 10 4.31 -69.29 -10.32
N ALA A 11 4.58 -67.99 -10.19
CA ALA A 11 3.63 -67.04 -9.58
C ALA A 11 3.84 -65.58 -10.05
N LEU A 12 4.48 -65.40 -11.22
CA LEU A 12 4.36 -64.19 -12.04
C LEU A 12 2.97 -64.14 -12.74
N ALA A 13 1.96 -64.65 -12.04
CA ALA A 13 0.55 -64.81 -12.42
C ALA A 13 -0.36 -64.73 -11.18
N ALA A 14 0.05 -63.95 -10.16
CA ALA A 14 -0.81 -63.48 -9.07
C ALA A 14 -0.84 -61.93 -9.03
N ALA A 15 -0.36 -61.27 -10.07
CA ALA A 15 -0.40 -59.81 -10.23
C ALA A 15 -1.61 -59.32 -11.06
N LEU A 16 -2.68 -60.13 -11.18
CA LEU A 16 -3.81 -59.84 -12.07
C LEU A 16 -5.18 -60.36 -11.56
N ALA A 17 -5.36 -60.50 -10.23
CA ALA A 17 -6.69 -60.77 -9.66
C ALA A 17 -6.79 -60.43 -8.15
N ALA A 18 -6.78 -59.14 -7.82
CA ALA A 18 -7.43 -58.49 -6.68
C ALA A 18 -6.75 -57.13 -6.50
N GLY A 19 -7.51 -56.04 -6.64
CA GLY A 19 -6.99 -54.71 -6.34
C GLY A 19 -6.45 -54.65 -4.92
N CYS A 20 -5.44 -53.82 -4.71
CA CYS A 20 -5.17 -53.27 -3.39
C CYS A 20 -6.41 -52.45 -3.03
N GLY A 21 -7.42 -53.10 -2.46
CA GLY A 21 -8.69 -52.48 -2.07
C GLY A 21 -8.63 -52.01 -0.64
N ASP A 22 -7.49 -51.47 -0.24
CA ASP A 22 -7.11 -50.91 1.05
C ASP A 22 -5.97 -49.95 0.69
N ALA A 23 -6.32 -48.69 0.43
CA ALA A 23 -5.45 -47.71 -0.20
C ALA A 23 -4.54 -46.99 0.80
N ASP A 24 -4.90 -46.96 2.08
CA ASP A 24 -4.09 -46.36 3.15
C ASP A 24 -3.39 -47.39 4.07
N LEU A 25 -3.66 -48.68 3.84
CA LEU A 25 -3.02 -49.84 4.48
C LEU A 25 -3.30 -49.95 5.98
N ASP A 26 -4.48 -49.50 6.42
CA ASP A 26 -4.89 -49.59 7.82
C ASP A 26 -5.56 -50.92 8.20
N GLY A 27 -5.85 -51.76 7.20
CA GLY A 27 -6.48 -53.07 7.36
C GLY A 27 -7.99 -53.11 7.12
N VAL A 28 -8.61 -51.99 6.75
CA VAL A 28 -9.99 -51.86 6.28
C VAL A 28 -10.00 -51.72 4.76
N ARG A 29 -11.04 -52.25 4.10
CA ARG A 29 -11.10 -52.17 2.64
C ARG A 29 -11.80 -50.90 2.19
N ASP A 30 -11.29 -50.24 1.14
CA ASP A 30 -11.83 -48.99 0.55
C ASP A 30 -13.37 -48.99 0.36
N GLU A 31 -13.96 -50.16 0.11
CA GLU A 31 -15.41 -50.35 -0.12
C GLU A 31 -16.28 -50.29 1.14
N ILE A 32 -15.67 -50.42 2.31
CA ILE A 32 -16.30 -50.36 3.65
C ILE A 32 -15.56 -49.42 4.60
N ASP A 33 -14.52 -48.74 4.12
CA ASP A 33 -13.71 -47.81 4.88
C ASP A 33 -14.38 -46.44 4.90
N ASN A 34 -14.66 -45.91 6.09
CA ASN A 34 -15.20 -44.56 6.25
C ASN A 34 -14.13 -43.46 6.07
N CYS A 35 -12.86 -43.82 5.88
CA CYS A 35 -11.75 -42.96 5.49
C CYS A 35 -10.77 -43.62 4.49
N PRO A 36 -11.17 -43.91 3.22
CA PRO A 36 -10.41 -44.75 2.27
C PRO A 36 -8.99 -44.34 1.91
N PHE A 37 -8.52 -43.19 2.39
CA PHE A 37 -7.19 -42.64 2.09
C PHE A 37 -6.47 -42.13 3.35
N VAL A 38 -7.03 -42.33 4.55
CA VAL A 38 -6.48 -41.84 5.82
C VAL A 38 -6.67 -42.91 6.88
N ALA A 39 -5.59 -43.62 7.20
CA ALA A 39 -5.61 -44.78 8.08
C ALA A 39 -6.33 -44.53 9.41
N ASN A 40 -7.40 -45.29 9.65
CA ASN A 40 -8.25 -45.23 10.82
C ASN A 40 -8.89 -46.62 11.11
N ALA A 41 -8.06 -47.62 11.38
CA ALA A 41 -8.48 -49.03 11.53
C ALA A 41 -9.65 -49.26 12.51
N GLU A 42 -9.85 -48.35 13.47
CA GLU A 42 -10.95 -48.37 14.44
C GLU A 42 -12.31 -47.93 13.86
N GLN A 43 -12.33 -47.32 12.68
CA GLN A 43 -13.52 -46.89 11.93
C GLN A 43 -14.50 -46.07 12.79
N ALA A 44 -13.95 -45.23 13.68
CA ALA A 44 -14.75 -44.35 14.52
C ALA A 44 -15.51 -43.35 13.64
N ASP A 45 -16.83 -43.24 13.84
CA ASP A 45 -17.76 -42.32 13.19
C ASP A 45 -18.77 -41.93 14.26
N THR A 46 -18.45 -40.89 15.01
CA THR A 46 -19.17 -40.49 16.22
C THR A 46 -20.55 -39.90 15.89
N ASP A 47 -20.70 -39.29 14.72
CA ASP A 47 -21.96 -38.66 14.29
C ASP A 47 -22.81 -39.55 13.35
N GLY A 48 -22.26 -40.66 12.87
CA GLY A 48 -22.94 -41.68 12.07
C GLY A 48 -23.22 -41.26 10.63
N ASN A 49 -22.45 -40.30 10.10
CA ASN A 49 -22.65 -39.76 8.75
C ASN A 49 -21.98 -40.59 7.65
N GLY A 50 -21.19 -41.62 8.00
CA GLY A 50 -20.49 -42.50 7.08
C GLY A 50 -19.08 -42.02 6.68
N ILE A 51 -18.58 -40.92 7.25
CA ILE A 51 -17.21 -40.43 7.14
C ILE A 51 -16.56 -40.59 8.51
N GLY A 52 -15.39 -41.23 8.58
CA GLY A 52 -14.76 -41.51 9.87
C GLY A 52 -14.22 -40.24 10.53
N ASP A 53 -14.25 -40.18 11.87
CA ASP A 53 -13.81 -39.05 12.70
C ASP A 53 -12.39 -38.56 12.34
N THR A 54 -11.55 -39.46 11.79
CA THR A 54 -10.14 -39.18 11.44
C THR A 54 -9.98 -38.45 10.09
N CYS A 55 -10.85 -38.73 9.12
CA CYS A 55 -10.87 -38.06 7.81
C CYS A 55 -12.00 -37.04 7.68
N GLN A 56 -12.91 -37.01 8.66
CA GLN A 56 -13.91 -35.98 8.79
C GLN A 56 -13.20 -34.64 9.01
N ARG A 57 -13.30 -33.76 8.01
CA ARG A 57 -12.99 -32.35 8.23
C ARG A 57 -14.04 -31.80 9.17
N VAL A 58 -13.66 -31.53 10.42
CA VAL A 58 -14.48 -30.69 11.29
C VAL A 58 -14.55 -29.33 10.61
N PRO A 59 -15.75 -28.82 10.26
CA PRO A 59 -15.90 -27.46 9.75
C PRO A 59 -15.22 -26.51 10.73
N LYS A 60 -14.27 -25.73 10.24
CA LYS A 60 -13.58 -24.74 11.06
C LYS A 60 -14.25 -23.43 10.74
N ASP A 61 -14.97 -22.90 11.71
CA ASP A 61 -15.58 -21.58 11.64
C ASP A 61 -14.74 -20.71 12.58
N THR A 62 -13.72 -20.05 12.02
CA THR A 62 -12.71 -19.35 12.81
C THR A 62 -13.25 -18.11 13.49
N ASP A 63 -14.23 -17.45 12.89
CA ASP A 63 -14.76 -16.17 13.36
C ASP A 63 -16.13 -16.29 14.05
N GLY A 64 -16.76 -17.47 13.97
CA GLY A 64 -17.97 -17.85 14.68
C GLY A 64 -19.24 -17.31 14.04
N ASP A 65 -19.24 -17.06 12.73
CA ASP A 65 -20.35 -16.47 11.99
C ASP A 65 -21.34 -17.51 11.42
N GLY A 66 -20.98 -18.79 11.48
CA GLY A 66 -21.78 -19.91 11.01
C GLY A 66 -21.44 -20.41 9.60
N VAL A 67 -20.38 -19.91 8.97
CA VAL A 67 -19.85 -20.36 7.68
C VAL A 67 -18.51 -21.08 7.90
N ASP A 68 -18.26 -22.17 7.15
CA ASP A 68 -17.01 -22.95 7.27
C ASP A 68 -15.89 -22.24 6.50
N ASP A 69 -14.71 -22.05 7.10
CA ASP A 69 -13.50 -21.39 6.56
C ASP A 69 -13.20 -21.79 5.10
N ALA A 70 -13.55 -23.01 4.69
CA ALA A 70 -13.31 -23.53 3.34
C ALA A 70 -14.23 -22.92 2.25
N VAL A 71 -15.36 -22.36 2.64
CA VAL A 71 -16.38 -21.74 1.78
C VAL A 71 -16.79 -20.34 2.24
N ASP A 72 -16.19 -19.88 3.33
CA ASP A 72 -16.34 -18.54 3.87
C ASP A 72 -15.52 -17.55 3.04
N ASN A 73 -16.18 -16.52 2.49
CA ASN A 73 -15.51 -15.45 1.77
C ASN A 73 -14.85 -14.43 2.72
N CYS A 74 -14.99 -14.57 4.05
CA CYS A 74 -14.27 -13.85 5.09
C CYS A 74 -13.86 -14.70 6.31
N PRO A 75 -12.92 -15.65 6.19
CA PRO A 75 -12.58 -16.65 7.24
C PRO A 75 -12.07 -16.12 8.59
N TYR A 76 -12.01 -14.80 8.80
CA TYR A 76 -11.53 -14.17 10.02
C TYR A 76 -12.42 -12.99 10.46
N VAL A 77 -13.49 -12.65 9.74
CA VAL A 77 -14.35 -11.49 10.00
C VAL A 77 -15.82 -11.86 9.81
N PRO A 78 -16.63 -11.89 10.89
CA PRO A 78 -17.97 -12.46 10.82
C PRO A 78 -18.88 -11.80 9.79
N ASN A 79 -19.34 -12.56 8.79
CA ASN A 79 -20.23 -12.12 7.73
C ASN A 79 -21.23 -13.21 7.29
N PRO A 80 -22.21 -13.60 8.14
CA PRO A 80 -23.05 -14.79 7.91
C PRO A 80 -23.88 -14.79 6.63
N LEU A 81 -23.99 -13.63 5.97
CA LEU A 81 -24.73 -13.45 4.73
C LEU A 81 -23.87 -13.65 3.48
N GLN A 82 -22.55 -13.80 3.62
CA GLN A 82 -21.58 -14.05 2.55
C GLN A 82 -21.78 -13.08 1.37
N ALA A 83 -22.10 -11.82 1.68
CA ALA A 83 -22.35 -10.80 0.68
C ALA A 83 -21.03 -10.48 -0.03
N ASP A 84 -21.06 -10.54 -1.36
CA ASP A 84 -19.93 -10.27 -2.26
C ASP A 84 -20.52 -9.42 -3.39
N GLY A 85 -20.29 -8.11 -3.30
CA GLY A 85 -20.98 -7.10 -4.11
C GLY A 85 -20.41 -6.94 -5.51
N ASP A 86 -19.14 -7.26 -5.68
CA ASP A 86 -18.39 -7.13 -6.94
C ASP A 86 -17.94 -8.47 -7.55
N LEU A 87 -18.21 -9.59 -6.85
CA LEU A 87 -18.09 -10.98 -7.30
C LEU A 87 -16.65 -11.45 -7.50
N ASP A 88 -15.73 -10.96 -6.69
CA ASP A 88 -14.31 -11.32 -6.76
C ASP A 88 -13.94 -12.53 -5.88
N GLY A 89 -14.87 -13.01 -5.05
CA GLY A 89 -14.69 -14.15 -4.15
C GLY A 89 -14.24 -13.77 -2.72
N VAL A 90 -14.06 -12.49 -2.42
CA VAL A 90 -13.86 -11.93 -1.07
C VAL A 90 -15.17 -11.31 -0.60
N GLY A 91 -15.56 -11.51 0.66
CA GLY A 91 -16.84 -11.00 1.14
C GLY A 91 -16.75 -9.53 1.55
N ASN A 92 -17.79 -8.74 1.29
CA ASN A 92 -17.90 -7.30 1.64
C ASN A 92 -17.45 -6.92 3.08
N ALA A 93 -17.40 -7.88 4.01
CA ALA A 93 -16.98 -7.65 5.39
C ALA A 93 -15.46 -7.70 5.62
N CYS A 94 -14.72 -8.35 4.71
CA CYS A 94 -13.26 -8.50 4.70
C CYS A 94 -12.65 -8.19 3.33
N ASP A 95 -13.50 -7.84 2.38
CA ASP A 95 -13.18 -7.20 1.13
C ASP A 95 -12.72 -5.80 1.48
N ASP A 96 -11.42 -5.71 1.75
CA ASP A 96 -10.71 -4.46 1.80
C ASP A 96 -10.69 -3.91 0.37
N ASP A 97 -11.79 -3.26 -0.02
CA ASP A 97 -12.02 -2.47 -1.23
C ASP A 97 -10.77 -1.68 -1.67
N ALA A 98 -9.98 -1.22 -0.69
CA ALA A 98 -8.73 -0.50 -0.87
C ALA A 98 -7.58 -1.41 -1.33
N ARG A 99 -7.38 -2.59 -0.73
CA ARG A 99 -6.30 -3.52 -1.05
C ARG A 99 -6.46 -4.09 -2.46
N ALA A 100 -7.65 -4.62 -2.79
CA ALA A 100 -7.92 -5.18 -4.11
C ALA A 100 -7.79 -4.12 -5.22
N LEU A 101 -8.26 -2.89 -4.96
CA LEU A 101 -8.04 -1.75 -5.85
C LEU A 101 -6.55 -1.42 -6.02
N VAL A 102 -5.76 -1.44 -4.94
CA VAL A 102 -4.31 -1.21 -5.03
C VAL A 102 -3.64 -2.27 -5.91
N GLU A 103 -3.93 -3.55 -5.70
CA GLU A 103 -3.36 -4.64 -6.51
C GLU A 103 -3.71 -4.49 -7.99
N ARG A 104 -4.98 -4.18 -8.29
CA ARG A 104 -5.45 -3.99 -9.65
C ARG A 104 -4.76 -2.81 -10.33
N VAL A 105 -4.72 -1.63 -9.69
CA VAL A 105 -4.06 -0.45 -10.25
C VAL A 105 -2.57 -0.72 -10.48
N LEU A 106 -1.88 -1.34 -9.51
CA LEU A 106 -0.47 -1.73 -9.68
C LEU A 106 -0.27 -2.63 -10.90
N ALA A 107 -1.09 -3.69 -11.04
CA ALA A 107 -1.03 -4.60 -12.18
C ALA A 107 -1.31 -3.88 -13.52
N GLU A 108 -2.19 -2.88 -13.51
CA GLU A 108 -2.55 -2.11 -14.69
C GLU A 108 -1.49 -1.13 -15.12
N ILE A 109 -0.80 -0.46 -14.19
CA ILE A 109 0.09 0.64 -14.56
C ILE A 109 1.56 0.28 -14.43
N ALA A 110 1.97 -0.63 -13.53
CA ALA A 110 3.36 -1.02 -13.29
C ALA A 110 3.81 -2.30 -14.00
N GLY A 111 3.15 -2.65 -15.11
CA GLY A 111 3.62 -3.71 -16.02
C GLY A 111 4.53 -3.19 -17.13
N ASP A 112 5.38 -4.08 -17.66
CA ASP A 112 6.29 -3.80 -18.79
C ASP A 112 5.56 -3.23 -20.04
N ASP A 113 4.27 -3.53 -20.20
CA ASP A 113 3.46 -3.11 -21.33
C ASP A 113 3.13 -1.61 -21.32
N THR A 114 3.20 -0.95 -20.16
CA THR A 114 3.12 0.50 -20.05
C THR A 114 4.47 1.18 -20.28
N GLU A 115 5.51 0.43 -20.66
CA GLU A 115 6.83 0.91 -21.05
C GLU A 115 7.42 1.94 -20.05
N GLY A 116 7.12 1.77 -18.76
CA GLY A 116 7.57 2.66 -17.68
C GLY A 116 6.95 4.05 -17.68
N ARG A 117 5.78 4.21 -18.30
CA ARG A 117 4.85 5.34 -18.17
C ARG A 117 5.44 6.74 -18.37
N ARG A 118 6.49 6.87 -19.16
CA ARG A 118 7.09 8.19 -19.41
C ARG A 118 6.09 9.12 -20.09
N ALA A 119 6.05 10.36 -19.61
CA ALA A 119 5.23 11.42 -20.20
C ALA A 119 5.38 11.50 -21.73
N LEU A 120 4.25 11.67 -22.43
CA LEU A 120 4.17 11.78 -23.90
C LEU A 120 4.74 10.57 -24.68
N THR A 121 4.68 9.36 -24.11
CA THR A 121 5.01 8.10 -24.79
C THR A 121 3.76 7.21 -24.97
N PRO A 122 3.82 6.17 -25.83
CA PRO A 122 2.73 5.19 -25.95
C PRO A 122 2.41 4.51 -24.61
N GLY A 123 3.42 4.10 -23.86
CA GLY A 123 3.26 3.51 -22.53
C GLY A 123 2.61 4.45 -21.51
N GLY A 124 3.03 5.72 -21.47
CA GLY A 124 2.36 6.76 -20.68
C GLY A 124 0.90 6.97 -21.09
N ALA A 125 0.59 6.91 -22.39
CA ALA A 125 -0.79 7.00 -22.87
C ALA A 125 -1.66 5.80 -22.46
N LEU A 126 -1.09 4.58 -22.49
CA LEU A 126 -1.78 3.38 -22.01
C LEU A 126 -2.07 3.46 -20.50
N ALA A 127 -1.11 3.91 -19.70
CA ALA A 127 -1.33 4.11 -18.26
C ALA A 127 -2.45 5.13 -17.99
N ARG A 128 -2.51 6.24 -18.74
CA ARG A 128 -3.62 7.21 -18.62
C ARG A 128 -4.97 6.58 -18.92
N GLU A 129 -5.07 5.79 -19.99
CA GLU A 129 -6.32 5.12 -20.35
C GLU A 129 -6.83 4.23 -19.23
N ARG A 130 -5.93 3.43 -18.62
CA ARG A 130 -6.26 2.53 -17.50
C ARG A 130 -6.65 3.29 -16.24
N LEU A 131 -5.90 4.34 -15.88
CA LEU A 131 -6.24 5.18 -14.73
C LEU A 131 -7.58 5.91 -14.91
N ILE A 132 -7.89 6.40 -16.12
CA ILE A 132 -9.20 6.98 -16.41
C ILE A 132 -10.31 5.93 -16.23
N ALA A 133 -10.08 4.68 -16.65
CA ALA A 133 -11.05 3.61 -16.44
C ALA A 133 -11.31 3.35 -14.94
N GLU A 134 -10.26 3.34 -14.12
CA GLU A 134 -10.40 3.22 -12.66
C GLU A 134 -11.11 4.43 -12.04
N MET A 135 -10.80 5.66 -12.48
CA MET A 135 -11.51 6.86 -12.04
C MET A 135 -13.00 6.82 -12.39
N VAL A 136 -13.35 6.30 -13.57
CA VAL A 136 -14.75 6.07 -13.98
C VAL A 136 -15.41 4.99 -13.12
N ALA A 137 -14.71 3.90 -12.81
CA ALA A 137 -15.22 2.82 -11.96
C ALA A 137 -15.50 3.31 -10.52
N LEU A 138 -14.71 4.26 -10.04
CA LEU A 138 -14.92 4.97 -8.77
C LEU A 138 -15.99 6.07 -8.84
N VAL A 139 -16.67 6.22 -9.97
CA VAL A 139 -17.74 7.20 -10.18
C VAL A 139 -17.27 8.65 -9.95
N LEU A 140 -16.00 8.94 -10.25
CA LEU A 140 -15.47 10.29 -10.16
C LEU A 140 -16.02 11.15 -11.28
N ALA A 141 -16.44 12.38 -10.98
CA ALA A 141 -16.79 13.35 -12.00
C ALA A 141 -15.50 13.88 -12.69
N PRO A 142 -15.47 13.99 -14.02
CA PRO A 142 -14.32 14.53 -14.75
C PRO A 142 -14.14 16.02 -14.49
N ALA A 143 -12.92 16.44 -14.15
CA ALA A 143 -12.57 17.83 -13.83
C ALA A 143 -11.25 18.30 -14.48
N GLY A 144 -10.95 17.76 -15.65
CA GLY A 144 -9.83 18.19 -16.49
C GLY A 144 -10.07 19.53 -17.20
N ALA A 145 -9.28 19.80 -18.23
CA ALA A 145 -9.30 21.10 -18.94
C ALA A 145 -10.56 21.35 -19.77
N ALA A 146 -11.29 20.29 -20.15
CA ALA A 146 -12.48 20.35 -20.98
C ALA A 146 -13.67 19.67 -20.29
N PRO A 147 -14.91 20.16 -20.49
CA PRO A 147 -16.10 19.52 -19.93
C PRO A 147 -16.19 18.04 -20.30
N GLY A 148 -16.40 17.17 -19.30
CA GLY A 148 -16.51 15.72 -19.51
C GLY A 148 -15.17 14.99 -19.67
N SER A 149 -14.03 15.67 -19.52
CA SER A 149 -12.70 15.07 -19.61
C SER A 149 -12.00 15.06 -18.25
N TYR A 150 -11.30 13.97 -17.92
CA TYR A 150 -10.35 13.95 -16.80
C TYR A 150 -9.02 14.61 -17.16
N GLU A 151 -8.69 14.69 -18.45
CA GLU A 151 -7.37 15.12 -18.90
C GLU A 151 -7.20 16.63 -18.85
N GLN A 152 -6.05 17.08 -18.35
CA GLN A 152 -5.51 18.43 -18.50
C GLN A 152 -4.16 18.35 -19.24
N PRO A 153 -4.15 18.49 -20.57
CA PRO A 153 -2.91 18.51 -21.34
C PRO A 153 -2.07 19.77 -21.07
N PHE A 154 -0.76 19.60 -21.00
CA PHE A 154 0.23 20.68 -20.87
C PHE A 154 1.50 20.36 -21.70
N PRO A 155 2.45 21.29 -21.89
CA PRO A 155 3.55 21.10 -22.84
C PRO A 155 4.44 19.87 -22.63
N SER A 156 4.48 19.32 -21.41
CA SER A 156 5.34 18.17 -21.06
C SER A 156 4.57 16.91 -20.68
N GLY A 157 3.23 16.90 -20.71
CA GLY A 157 2.44 15.77 -20.23
C GLY A 157 0.93 16.05 -20.22
N VAL A 158 0.18 15.19 -19.54
CA VAL A 158 -1.27 15.28 -19.37
C VAL A 158 -1.63 14.87 -17.94
N ASN A 159 -2.06 15.82 -17.10
CA ASN A 159 -2.56 15.49 -15.77
C ASN A 159 -3.95 14.83 -15.88
N LEU A 160 -4.32 14.02 -14.89
CA LEU A 160 -5.68 13.48 -14.74
C LEU A 160 -6.32 14.06 -13.49
N ILE A 161 -7.46 14.74 -13.65
CA ILE A 161 -8.16 15.42 -12.57
C ILE A 161 -9.62 14.93 -12.51
N GLY A 162 -10.05 14.50 -11.33
CA GLY A 162 -11.41 14.06 -11.06
C GLY A 162 -11.93 14.54 -9.71
N LEU A 163 -13.24 14.45 -9.50
CA LEU A 163 -13.90 14.86 -8.25
C LEU A 163 -14.76 13.72 -7.72
N LEU A 164 -14.58 13.38 -6.45
CA LEU A 164 -15.59 12.69 -5.67
C LEU A 164 -16.60 13.75 -5.24
N GLU A 165 -17.83 13.67 -5.76
CA GLU A 165 -18.93 14.59 -5.43
C GLU A 165 -20.00 13.84 -4.63
N PRO A 166 -20.04 13.99 -3.29
CA PRO A 166 -21.13 13.48 -2.49
C PRO A 166 -22.49 14.02 -2.98
N PRO A 167 -23.59 13.25 -2.85
CA PRO A 167 -24.90 13.67 -3.36
C PRO A 167 -25.33 15.05 -2.84
N GLY A 168 -25.72 15.95 -3.74
CA GLY A 168 -26.17 17.31 -3.40
C GLY A 168 -25.03 18.32 -3.24
N THR A 169 -23.78 17.94 -3.54
CA THR A 169 -22.62 18.83 -3.51
C THR A 169 -22.10 19.16 -4.92
N GLU A 170 -22.81 18.74 -5.96
CA GLU A 170 -22.40 18.85 -7.36
C GLU A 170 -22.13 20.31 -7.75
N GLY A 171 -20.98 20.55 -8.39
CA GLY A 171 -20.57 21.88 -8.83
C GLY A 171 -20.11 22.82 -7.71
N THR A 172 -20.00 22.34 -6.47
CA THR A 172 -19.29 23.07 -5.41
C THR A 172 -17.78 22.80 -5.49
N PRO A 173 -16.92 23.78 -5.17
CA PRO A 173 -15.47 23.56 -5.22
C PRO A 173 -15.02 22.49 -4.21
N PRO A 174 -14.04 21.65 -4.55
CA PRO A 174 -13.50 20.66 -3.63
C PRO A 174 -12.77 21.32 -2.46
N GLN A 175 -12.84 20.67 -1.30
CA GLN A 175 -12.20 21.17 -0.07
C GLN A 175 -10.91 20.41 0.27
N VAL A 176 -10.72 19.21 -0.28
CA VAL A 176 -9.49 18.43 -0.13
C VAL A 176 -9.01 18.02 -1.50
N LEU A 177 -7.70 18.03 -1.70
CA LEU A 177 -7.03 17.47 -2.87
C LEU A 177 -6.21 16.27 -2.42
N LEU A 178 -6.39 15.13 -3.07
CA LEU A 178 -5.53 13.95 -2.94
C LEU A 178 -4.75 13.80 -4.24
N GLY A 179 -3.44 13.55 -4.17
CA GLY A 179 -2.64 13.44 -5.38
C GLY A 179 -1.37 12.61 -5.27
N ALA A 180 -0.91 12.17 -6.42
CA ALA A 180 0.29 11.38 -6.65
C ALA A 180 0.66 11.54 -8.13
N HIS A 181 1.93 11.44 -8.50
CA HIS A 181 2.26 11.33 -9.92
C HIS A 181 2.06 9.89 -10.41
N TYR A 182 1.74 9.74 -11.69
CA TYR A 182 1.57 8.43 -12.32
C TYR A 182 2.64 8.15 -13.39
N ASP A 183 3.38 9.16 -13.82
CA ASP A 183 4.48 8.96 -14.77
C ASP A 183 5.68 8.28 -14.10
N HIS A 184 6.56 7.72 -14.93
CA HIS A 184 7.86 7.25 -14.49
C HIS A 184 8.92 7.41 -15.62
N LEU A 185 10.11 6.87 -15.43
CA LEU A 185 11.30 7.11 -16.27
C LEU A 185 11.32 6.40 -17.63
N GLY A 186 10.34 5.57 -17.93
CA GLY A 186 10.27 4.79 -19.17
C GLY A 186 11.38 3.75 -19.27
N LEU A 187 12.40 4.04 -20.10
CA LEU A 187 13.60 3.21 -20.27
C LEU A 187 14.89 3.90 -19.78
N SER A 188 14.76 5.04 -19.08
CA SER A 188 15.89 5.94 -18.74
C SER A 188 16.43 5.79 -17.32
N CYS A 189 16.07 4.71 -16.61
CA CYS A 189 16.55 4.42 -15.26
C CYS A 189 17.83 3.57 -15.26
N ARG A 190 18.40 3.34 -14.06
CA ARG A 190 19.57 2.46 -13.90
C ARG A 190 19.14 1.00 -14.01
N SER A 191 19.95 0.14 -14.63
CA SER A 191 19.66 -1.30 -14.63
C SER A 191 19.91 -1.91 -13.26
N HIS A 192 18.94 -2.67 -12.74
CA HIS A 192 19.10 -3.48 -11.55
C HIS A 192 19.56 -4.91 -11.94
N PRO A 193 20.55 -5.52 -11.26
CA PRO A 193 21.11 -6.81 -11.67
C PRO A 193 20.12 -7.98 -11.72
N LEU A 194 19.02 -7.88 -10.96
CA LEU A 194 17.99 -8.91 -10.86
C LEU A 194 16.74 -8.61 -11.72
N ALA A 195 16.75 -7.52 -12.49
CA ALA A 195 15.61 -7.12 -13.30
C ALA A 195 15.35 -8.10 -14.44
N ALA A 196 14.07 -8.39 -14.68
CA ALA A 196 13.64 -9.24 -15.79
C ALA A 196 13.60 -8.49 -17.13
N SER A 197 13.43 -7.17 -17.10
CA SER A 197 13.30 -6.32 -18.28
C SER A 197 14.18 -5.06 -18.17
N ALA A 198 14.23 -4.28 -19.26
CA ALA A 198 14.88 -2.97 -19.28
C ALA A 198 13.89 -1.82 -18.97
N VAL A 199 12.64 -2.15 -18.64
CA VAL A 199 11.59 -1.19 -18.34
C VAL A 199 11.73 -0.72 -16.90
N CYS A 200 11.56 0.58 -16.70
CA CYS A 200 11.46 1.17 -15.39
C CYS A 200 9.99 1.11 -15.00
N ASN A 201 9.54 0.05 -14.33
CA ASN A 201 8.12 -0.12 -14.05
C ASN A 201 7.59 0.84 -12.99
N GLY A 202 8.45 1.38 -12.13
CA GLY A 202 8.07 2.42 -11.17
C GLY A 202 6.94 1.96 -10.26
N ALA A 203 7.04 0.74 -9.73
CA ALA A 203 5.96 0.12 -8.98
C ALA A 203 5.72 0.80 -7.63
N THR A 204 6.79 1.09 -6.87
CA THR A 204 6.71 1.94 -5.68
C THR A 204 6.71 3.42 -6.06
N ASP A 205 7.38 3.77 -7.16
CA ASP A 205 7.63 5.14 -7.62
C ASP A 205 7.07 5.39 -9.04
N ASN A 206 5.82 5.83 -9.21
CA ASN A 206 4.85 6.06 -8.14
C ASN A 206 3.49 5.44 -8.47
N ALA A 207 3.50 4.24 -9.05
CA ALA A 207 2.27 3.47 -9.22
C ALA A 207 1.59 3.19 -7.87
N GLY A 208 2.37 2.93 -6.83
CA GLY A 208 1.88 2.74 -5.46
C GLY A 208 1.16 3.97 -4.91
N GLY A 209 1.67 5.19 -5.13
CA GLY A 209 0.98 6.41 -4.71
C GLY A 209 -0.29 6.69 -5.50
N ALA A 210 -0.27 6.50 -6.83
CA ALA A 210 -1.47 6.61 -7.65
C ALA A 210 -2.56 5.63 -7.20
N ALA A 211 -2.19 4.37 -6.95
CA ALA A 211 -3.07 3.35 -6.39
C ALA A 211 -3.61 3.75 -5.00
N GLY A 212 -2.74 4.23 -4.12
CA GLY A 212 -3.11 4.68 -2.78
C GLY A 212 -4.08 5.87 -2.77
N VAL A 213 -3.93 6.80 -3.71
CA VAL A 213 -4.88 7.93 -3.87
C VAL A 213 -6.25 7.42 -4.28
N LEU A 214 -6.33 6.53 -5.26
CA LEU A 214 -7.60 5.93 -5.70
C LEU A 214 -8.25 5.10 -4.58
N ALA A 215 -7.45 4.37 -3.79
CA ALA A 215 -7.92 3.64 -2.61
C ALA A 215 -8.44 4.57 -1.50
N ALA A 216 -7.78 5.70 -1.25
CA ALA A 216 -8.26 6.68 -0.28
C ALA A 216 -9.61 7.28 -0.71
N ILE A 217 -9.81 7.49 -2.02
CA ILE A 217 -11.07 7.96 -2.59
C ILE A 217 -12.19 6.93 -2.44
N ARG A 218 -11.90 5.65 -2.71
CA ARG A 218 -12.85 4.56 -2.47
C ARG A 218 -13.32 4.56 -1.02
N ALA A 219 -12.40 4.71 -0.06
CA ALA A 219 -12.73 4.80 1.36
C ALA A 219 -13.59 6.04 1.70
N LEU A 220 -13.35 7.17 1.03
CA LEU A 220 -14.11 8.41 1.23
C LEU A 220 -15.51 8.41 0.58
N ALA A 221 -15.78 7.52 -0.38
CA ALA A 221 -16.97 7.58 -1.22
C ALA A 221 -18.29 7.57 -0.42
N ALA A 222 -18.30 6.90 0.75
CA ALA A 222 -19.47 6.80 1.61
C ALA A 222 -19.55 7.87 2.71
N THR A 223 -18.44 8.54 3.03
CA THR A 223 -18.30 9.36 4.24
C THR A 223 -18.01 10.83 3.95
N ALA A 224 -17.49 11.15 2.77
CA ALA A 224 -17.20 12.53 2.38
C ALA A 224 -18.46 13.40 2.43
N THR A 225 -18.33 14.57 3.05
CA THR A 225 -19.43 15.53 3.25
C THR A 225 -19.36 16.74 2.33
N ALA A 226 -18.25 16.91 1.61
CA ALA A 226 -18.05 17.90 0.57
C ALA A 226 -17.12 17.32 -0.50
N PRO A 227 -17.01 17.95 -1.69
CA PRO A 227 -16.24 17.36 -2.77
C PRO A 227 -14.75 17.23 -2.43
N VAL A 228 -14.16 16.13 -2.89
CA VAL A 228 -12.73 15.82 -2.78
C VAL A 228 -12.17 15.67 -4.18
N ALA A 229 -11.11 16.39 -4.48
CA ALA A 229 -10.42 16.31 -5.76
C ALA A 229 -9.36 15.21 -5.74
N VAL A 230 -9.22 14.55 -6.88
CA VAL A 230 -8.14 13.64 -7.23
C VAL A 230 -7.30 14.30 -8.30
N ALA A 231 -5.98 14.31 -8.12
CA ALA A 231 -5.06 14.69 -9.16
C ALA A 231 -3.93 13.66 -9.31
N LEU A 232 -3.90 13.03 -10.48
CA LEU A 232 -2.77 12.18 -10.89
C LEU A 232 -1.86 13.02 -11.81
N TRP A 233 -0.69 13.36 -11.29
CA TRP A 233 0.25 14.27 -11.96
C TRP A 233 1.08 13.53 -13.01
N ASP A 234 1.38 14.21 -14.12
CA ASP A 234 2.33 13.73 -15.13
C ASP A 234 3.59 14.58 -15.09
N ALA A 235 4.68 14.05 -15.65
CA ALA A 235 5.98 14.69 -15.74
C ALA A 235 6.56 15.18 -14.39
N GLU A 236 6.32 14.43 -13.31
CA GLU A 236 6.95 14.67 -12.01
C GLU A 236 8.47 14.45 -12.10
N GLU A 237 8.86 13.36 -12.74
CA GLU A 237 10.23 12.85 -12.84
C GLU A 237 11.20 13.78 -13.59
N ILE A 238 10.64 14.78 -14.26
CA ILE A 238 11.37 15.79 -15.03
C ILE A 238 11.18 17.21 -14.47
N GLY A 239 10.82 17.29 -13.20
CA GLY A 239 10.78 18.51 -12.38
C GLY A 239 9.38 18.98 -12.03
N LEU A 240 8.54 18.09 -11.49
CA LEU A 240 7.22 18.39 -10.91
C LEU A 240 6.30 19.16 -11.86
N ARG A 241 6.41 18.90 -13.17
CA ARG A 241 5.88 19.82 -14.19
C ARG A 241 4.36 19.82 -14.24
N GLY A 242 3.73 18.67 -14.05
CA GLY A 242 2.28 18.54 -14.04
C GLY A 242 1.64 19.29 -12.90
N SER A 243 2.09 19.05 -11.67
CA SER A 243 1.60 19.75 -10.49
C SER A 243 1.92 21.25 -10.52
N ALA A 244 3.10 21.66 -10.99
CA ALA A 244 3.44 23.07 -11.17
C ALA A 244 2.50 23.76 -12.17
N PHE A 245 2.24 23.12 -13.31
CA PHE A 245 1.34 23.66 -14.33
C PHE A 245 -0.09 23.81 -13.78
N TRP A 246 -0.59 22.79 -13.08
CA TRP A 246 -1.94 22.84 -12.50
C TRP A 246 -2.03 23.89 -11.39
N ALA A 247 -1.01 24.00 -10.53
CA ALA A 247 -1.00 24.99 -9.46
C ALA A 247 -1.12 26.43 -10.00
N ASP A 248 -0.51 26.73 -11.15
CA ASP A 248 -0.60 28.04 -11.81
C ASP A 248 -1.87 28.24 -12.64
N ALA A 249 -2.50 27.15 -13.11
CA ALA A 249 -3.71 27.16 -13.91
C ALA A 249 -4.67 26.03 -13.49
N PRO A 250 -5.31 26.13 -12.31
CA PRO A 250 -6.14 25.05 -11.79
C PRO A 250 -7.43 24.90 -12.61
N THR A 251 -7.94 23.67 -12.67
CA THR A 251 -9.16 23.33 -13.42
C THR A 251 -10.45 23.54 -12.62
N PHE A 252 -10.32 23.88 -11.33
CA PHE A 252 -11.42 24.25 -10.44
C PHE A 252 -10.98 25.38 -9.49
N ASP A 253 -11.95 25.99 -8.79
CA ASP A 253 -11.66 27.02 -7.79
C ASP A 253 -10.94 26.42 -6.58
N THR A 254 -9.70 26.86 -6.33
CA THR A 254 -8.87 26.40 -5.22
C THR A 254 -9.13 27.15 -3.91
N GLY A 255 -9.95 28.20 -3.91
CA GLY A 255 -10.20 29.03 -2.73
C GLY A 255 -10.87 28.30 -1.57
N ALA A 256 -11.52 27.16 -1.85
CA ALA A 256 -12.11 26.29 -0.85
C ALA A 256 -11.18 25.18 -0.36
N LEU A 257 -10.01 24.97 -1.00
CA LEU A 257 -9.08 23.92 -0.59
C LEU A 257 -8.54 24.20 0.82
N ARG A 258 -8.61 23.17 1.65
CA ARG A 258 -8.22 23.18 3.06
C ARG A 258 -6.98 22.36 3.29
N LEU A 259 -6.80 21.29 2.50
CA LEU A 259 -5.71 20.34 2.64
C LEU A 259 -5.35 19.74 1.27
N TYR A 260 -4.06 19.59 1.02
CA TYR A 260 -3.51 18.71 -0.01
C TYR A 260 -2.84 17.49 0.64
N VAL A 261 -3.21 16.29 0.24
CA VAL A 261 -2.50 15.06 0.65
C VAL A 261 -1.79 14.47 -0.56
N ASN A 262 -0.47 14.36 -0.47
CA ASN A 262 0.40 13.83 -1.51
C ASN A 262 0.88 12.43 -1.12
N LEU A 263 0.78 11.45 -2.00
CA LEU A 263 1.36 10.12 -1.82
C LEU A 263 2.46 9.91 -2.86
N ASP A 264 3.67 9.65 -2.40
CA ASP A 264 4.80 9.37 -3.28
C ASP A 264 5.85 8.48 -2.62
N ILE A 265 6.21 7.41 -3.33
CA ILE A 265 6.94 6.24 -2.86
C ILE A 265 6.26 5.64 -1.63
N VAL A 266 5.13 4.97 -1.83
CA VAL A 266 4.41 4.25 -0.77
C VAL A 266 4.36 2.76 -1.08
N GLY A 267 4.48 1.93 -0.03
CA GLY A 267 4.56 0.48 -0.17
C GLY A 267 5.99 -0.06 -0.32
N ALA A 268 7.01 0.79 -0.20
CA ALA A 268 8.39 0.33 -0.24
C ALA A 268 8.81 -0.23 1.13
N ASN A 269 9.33 -1.45 1.14
CA ASN A 269 9.94 -2.06 2.32
C ASN A 269 11.47 -1.87 2.25
N LEU A 270 11.95 -0.70 2.72
CA LEU A 270 13.37 -0.35 2.64
C LEU A 270 14.31 -1.32 3.36
N PHE A 271 13.81 -1.98 4.39
CA PHE A 271 14.53 -2.95 5.22
C PHE A 271 13.54 -3.85 5.96
N ILE A 272 14.03 -4.98 6.47
CA ILE A 272 13.24 -5.86 7.33
C ILE A 272 12.88 -5.12 8.61
N GLY A 273 11.59 -4.99 8.89
CA GLY A 273 11.02 -4.18 9.97
C GLY A 273 10.42 -2.84 9.52
N ALA A 274 10.53 -2.48 8.24
CA ALA A 274 9.90 -1.30 7.64
C ALA A 274 8.49 -1.56 7.09
N GLU A 275 8.02 -2.82 7.14
CA GLU A 275 6.75 -3.26 6.54
C GLU A 275 5.54 -2.55 7.17
N HIS A 276 5.69 -2.09 8.41
CA HIS A 276 4.65 -1.40 9.17
C HIS A 276 4.98 0.08 9.45
N ARG A 277 5.82 0.72 8.63
CA ARG A 277 6.31 2.09 8.88
C ARG A 277 6.34 2.92 7.60
N THR A 278 5.82 4.14 7.66
CA THR A 278 6.00 5.17 6.61
C THR A 278 6.41 6.48 7.25
N PHE A 279 6.89 7.45 6.50
CA PHE A 279 7.02 8.83 6.97
C PHE A 279 5.84 9.67 6.50
N VAL A 280 5.55 10.70 7.28
CA VAL A 280 4.55 11.72 6.94
C VAL A 280 5.12 13.10 7.18
N ILE A 281 5.01 13.99 6.21
CA ILE A 281 5.77 15.24 6.14
C ILE A 281 4.82 16.42 5.95
N GLY A 282 5.11 17.56 6.58
CA GLY A 282 4.50 18.84 6.23
C GLY A 282 3.26 19.24 7.03
N ALA A 283 2.83 18.46 8.02
CA ALA A 283 1.67 18.79 8.86
C ALA A 283 1.81 20.13 9.58
N GLU A 284 3.05 20.58 9.85
CA GLU A 284 3.33 21.90 10.39
C GLU A 284 2.84 23.05 9.50
N SER A 285 2.64 22.81 8.19
CA SER A 285 2.08 23.79 7.24
C SER A 285 0.63 24.20 7.57
N GLY A 286 -0.10 23.37 8.32
CA GLY A 286 -1.45 23.64 8.79
C GLY A 286 -1.53 24.02 10.28
N GLY A 287 -0.37 24.23 10.91
CA GLY A 287 -0.25 24.54 12.33
C GLY A 287 -0.74 23.41 13.27
N PRO A 288 -0.96 23.72 14.56
CA PRO A 288 -1.34 22.73 15.57
C PRO A 288 -2.60 21.95 15.21
N ALA A 289 -3.53 22.58 14.50
CA ALA A 289 -4.78 21.95 14.08
C ALA A 289 -4.55 20.78 13.11
N LEU A 290 -3.67 20.93 12.13
CA LEU A 290 -3.37 19.85 11.18
C LEU A 290 -2.50 18.76 11.84
N ILE A 291 -1.61 19.15 12.76
CA ILE A 291 -0.82 18.20 13.55
C ILE A 291 -1.73 17.30 14.40
N ASP A 292 -2.73 17.88 15.07
CA ASP A 292 -3.70 17.14 15.90
C ASP A 292 -4.57 16.22 15.05
N ASP A 293 -5.09 16.72 13.91
CA ASP A 293 -5.93 15.92 13.01
C ASP A 293 -5.11 14.79 12.35
N LEU A 294 -3.85 15.03 12.00
CA LEU A 294 -2.95 13.97 11.54
C LEU A 294 -2.69 12.93 12.64
N ALA A 295 -2.49 13.35 13.89
CA ALA A 295 -2.32 12.41 15.00
C ALA A 295 -3.55 11.50 15.19
N ALA A 296 -4.75 12.06 15.06
CA ALA A 296 -6.00 11.29 15.10
C ALA A 296 -6.13 10.36 13.89
N ALA A 297 -5.87 10.85 12.68
CA ALA A 297 -5.94 10.06 11.45
C ALA A 297 -4.96 8.87 11.48
N ARG A 298 -3.75 9.05 12.01
CA ARG A 298 -2.77 7.97 12.14
C ARG A 298 -3.20 6.88 13.11
N ALA A 299 -3.98 7.23 14.14
CA ALA A 299 -4.43 6.27 15.16
C ALA A 299 -5.45 5.26 14.63
N VAL A 300 -6.00 5.48 13.43
CA VAL A 300 -6.88 4.50 12.80
C VAL A 300 -6.10 3.27 12.32
N SER A 301 -4.79 3.41 12.04
CA SER A 301 -3.96 2.41 11.35
C SER A 301 -2.95 1.66 12.23
N PRO A 302 -2.71 0.36 11.96
CA PRO A 302 -1.57 -0.36 12.53
C PRO A 302 -0.22 0.12 11.96
N ILE A 303 -0.19 0.82 10.82
CA ILE A 303 1.05 1.38 10.27
C ILE A 303 1.49 2.57 11.12
N VAL A 304 2.77 2.56 11.51
CA VAL A 304 3.41 3.71 12.13
C VAL A 304 3.80 4.71 11.06
N ALA A 305 2.89 5.64 10.74
CA ALA A 305 3.24 6.83 9.97
C ALA A 305 4.00 7.82 10.88
N ALA A 306 5.29 8.02 10.67
CA ALA A 306 6.15 8.81 11.54
C ALA A 306 6.24 10.27 11.05
N PRO A 307 5.73 11.26 11.82
CA PRO A 307 5.72 12.65 11.39
C PRO A 307 7.12 13.24 11.46
N VAL A 308 7.57 13.87 10.38
CA VAL A 308 8.84 14.61 10.34
C VAL A 308 8.65 15.91 9.55
N SER A 309 9.51 16.89 9.78
CA SER A 309 9.38 18.22 9.18
C SER A 309 9.68 18.24 7.67
N THR A 310 9.17 19.28 7.01
CA THR A 310 9.27 19.52 5.55
C THR A 310 10.70 19.42 5.01
N VAL A 311 11.71 19.76 5.83
CA VAL A 311 13.14 19.62 5.49
C VAL A 311 13.52 18.21 5.00
N PHE A 312 12.83 17.15 5.47
CA PHE A 312 13.09 15.76 5.07
C PHE A 312 12.33 15.29 3.84
N GLY A 313 11.34 16.05 3.38
CA GLY A 313 10.71 15.79 2.09
C GLY A 313 11.51 16.34 0.91
N GLU A 314 12.51 17.18 1.17
CA GLU A 314 13.47 17.74 0.20
C GLU A 314 12.84 18.47 -1.00
N GLY A 315 11.55 18.78 -0.95
CA GLY A 315 10.81 19.37 -2.07
C GLY A 315 10.80 18.46 -3.31
N ARG A 316 10.93 17.14 -3.10
CA ARG A 316 11.18 16.16 -4.16
C ARG A 316 9.93 15.55 -4.79
N SER A 317 8.74 16.02 -4.41
CA SER A 317 7.46 15.50 -4.88
C SER A 317 6.47 16.64 -5.07
N ASP A 318 5.31 16.35 -5.67
CA ASP A 318 4.37 17.35 -6.17
C ASP A 318 3.87 18.36 -5.13
N TYR A 319 3.84 18.00 -3.85
CA TYR A 319 3.50 18.90 -2.73
C TYR A 319 4.37 20.16 -2.70
N ALA A 320 5.59 20.12 -3.21
CA ALA A 320 6.49 21.27 -3.24
C ALA A 320 5.87 22.47 -3.98
N ASN A 321 5.08 22.22 -5.03
CA ASN A 321 4.39 23.28 -5.79
C ASN A 321 3.22 23.92 -5.03
N PHE A 322 2.82 23.33 -3.90
CA PHE A 322 1.69 23.76 -3.07
C PHE A 322 2.11 24.42 -1.76
N ILE A 323 3.40 24.43 -1.42
CA ILE A 323 3.94 25.09 -0.23
C ILE A 323 3.48 26.56 -0.23
N GLY A 324 2.86 26.99 0.87
CA GLY A 324 2.33 28.34 1.04
C GLY A 324 1.03 28.65 0.27
N ARG A 325 0.52 27.72 -0.54
CA ARG A 325 -0.77 27.85 -1.25
C ARG A 325 -1.91 27.16 -0.51
N VAL A 326 -1.65 25.98 0.02
CA VAL A 326 -2.58 25.17 0.82
C VAL A 326 -1.78 24.36 1.85
N PRO A 327 -2.30 24.13 3.06
CA PRO A 327 -1.68 23.20 3.99
C PRO A 327 -1.61 21.80 3.36
N PHE A 328 -0.53 21.09 3.61
CA PHE A 328 -0.28 19.82 2.96
C PHE A 328 0.23 18.75 3.92
N VAL A 329 0.02 17.49 3.53
CA VAL A 329 0.63 16.33 4.16
C VAL A 329 1.15 15.40 3.06
N PHE A 330 2.41 15.02 3.13
CA PHE A 330 3.07 14.13 2.19
C PHE A 330 3.40 12.79 2.87
N PHE A 331 2.96 11.67 2.29
CA PHE A 331 3.30 10.31 2.72
C PHE A 331 4.36 9.70 1.80
N GLY A 332 5.43 9.16 2.39
CA GLY A 332 6.45 8.44 1.63
C GLY A 332 7.40 7.58 2.48
N ASP A 333 7.92 6.52 1.88
CA ASP A 333 8.76 5.49 2.50
C ASP A 333 10.26 5.74 2.35
N SER A 334 10.66 6.83 1.70
CA SER A 334 12.04 7.13 1.29
C SER A 334 12.58 6.26 0.16
N THR A 335 13.74 6.62 -0.38
CA THR A 335 14.32 6.00 -1.59
C THR A 335 15.14 4.76 -1.21
N GLY A 336 14.84 3.62 -1.82
CA GLY A 336 15.57 2.37 -1.62
C GLY A 336 16.54 2.02 -2.75
N SER A 337 17.12 0.82 -2.72
CA SER A 337 18.02 0.32 -3.77
C SER A 337 17.32 0.16 -5.13
N SER A 338 16.01 -0.04 -5.13
CA SER A 338 15.20 -0.16 -6.34
C SER A 338 14.80 1.18 -6.96
N TYR A 339 14.88 2.29 -6.20
CA TYR A 339 14.48 3.62 -6.65
C TYR A 339 15.21 4.04 -7.93
N HIS A 340 14.44 4.49 -8.93
CA HIS A 340 14.93 4.84 -10.27
C HIS A 340 15.80 3.72 -10.89
N THR A 341 15.35 2.48 -10.75
CA THR A 341 15.98 1.33 -11.40
C THR A 341 14.95 0.40 -12.04
N THR A 342 15.40 -0.50 -12.91
CA THR A 342 14.57 -1.60 -13.45
C THR A 342 14.23 -2.67 -12.38
N GLY A 343 14.57 -2.45 -11.11
CA GLY A 343 14.22 -3.31 -9.99
C GLY A 343 13.04 -2.79 -9.17
N ASP A 344 12.45 -1.66 -9.53
CA ASP A 344 11.21 -1.16 -8.92
C ASP A 344 9.99 -1.85 -9.53
N GLU A 345 9.78 -3.09 -9.10
CA GLU A 345 8.82 -4.04 -9.64
C GLU A 345 7.68 -4.34 -8.65
N ILE A 346 6.50 -4.71 -9.17
CA ILE A 346 5.30 -5.00 -8.38
C ILE A 346 5.57 -6.04 -7.27
N ALA A 347 6.44 -7.02 -7.54
CA ALA A 347 6.80 -8.06 -6.58
C ALA A 347 7.51 -7.54 -5.30
N HIS A 348 7.96 -6.28 -5.30
CA HIS A 348 8.60 -5.62 -4.17
C HIS A 348 7.68 -4.63 -3.44
N VAL A 349 6.45 -4.47 -3.92
CA VAL A 349 5.46 -3.58 -3.34
C VAL A 349 4.72 -4.26 -2.19
N ASN A 350 4.64 -3.56 -1.06
CA ASN A 350 3.81 -3.94 0.07
C ASN A 350 2.42 -3.32 -0.06
N VAL A 351 1.49 -4.10 -0.62
CA VAL A 351 0.11 -3.69 -0.90
C VAL A 351 -0.65 -3.34 0.39
N ASP A 352 -0.49 -4.13 1.45
CA ASP A 352 -1.14 -3.87 2.75
C ASP A 352 -0.75 -2.50 3.29
N LYS A 353 0.54 -2.18 3.20
CA LYS A 353 1.07 -0.90 3.63
C LYS A 353 0.47 0.27 2.84
N ILE A 354 0.35 0.15 1.51
CA ILE A 354 -0.29 1.19 0.68
C ILE A 354 -1.75 1.37 1.09
N SER A 355 -2.48 0.27 1.28
CA SER A 355 -3.90 0.26 1.64
C SER A 355 -4.13 0.96 2.99
N GLU A 356 -3.24 0.70 3.95
CA GLU A 356 -3.26 1.34 5.25
C GLU A 356 -2.86 2.83 5.20
N VAL A 357 -1.89 3.21 4.36
CA VAL A 357 -1.57 4.63 4.12
C VAL A 357 -2.75 5.36 3.49
N ALA A 358 -3.43 4.74 2.52
CA ALA A 358 -4.64 5.27 1.90
C ALA A 358 -5.75 5.50 2.93
N ARG A 359 -5.90 4.59 3.90
CA ARG A 359 -6.86 4.74 5.00
C ARG A 359 -6.53 5.88 5.95
N ILE A 360 -5.25 6.10 6.26
CA ILE A 360 -4.82 7.28 7.04
C ILE A 360 -5.11 8.56 6.24
N ALA A 361 -4.81 8.58 4.94
CA ALA A 361 -5.08 9.73 4.07
C ALA A 361 -6.57 10.07 3.99
N ALA A 362 -7.43 9.05 3.88
CA ALA A 362 -8.88 9.21 3.92
C ALA A 362 -9.36 9.79 5.26
N ALA A 363 -8.93 9.23 6.40
CA ALA A 363 -9.30 9.73 7.72
C ALA A 363 -8.84 11.18 7.96
N LEU A 364 -7.67 11.56 7.42
CA LEU A 364 -7.18 12.93 7.46
C LEU A 364 -8.04 13.86 6.60
N ALA A 365 -8.41 13.43 5.40
CA ALA A 365 -9.33 14.17 4.52
C ALA A 365 -10.69 14.39 5.20
N GLU A 366 -11.27 13.36 5.82
CA GLU A 366 -12.52 13.48 6.59
C GLU A 366 -12.40 14.51 7.72
N SER A 367 -11.28 14.46 8.45
CA SER A 367 -11.00 15.43 9.51
C SER A 367 -11.00 16.84 8.94
N ALA A 368 -10.28 17.08 7.84
CA ALA A 368 -10.24 18.38 7.16
C ALA A 368 -11.63 18.87 6.70
N LEU A 369 -12.45 17.97 6.15
CA LEU A 369 -13.83 18.27 5.73
C LEU A 369 -14.73 18.65 6.92
N ALA A 370 -14.63 17.92 8.03
CA ALA A 370 -15.47 18.09 9.21
C ALA A 370 -15.14 19.34 10.04
N ARG A 371 -13.97 19.98 9.80
CA ARG A 371 -13.57 21.14 10.57
C ARG A 371 -14.52 22.33 10.40
N PRO A 372 -14.77 23.12 11.45
CA PRO A 372 -15.57 24.33 11.35
C PRO A 372 -14.86 25.49 10.64
N ALA A 373 -13.51 25.50 10.65
CA ALA A 373 -12.68 26.51 9.99
C ALA A 373 -11.51 25.83 9.25
N PRO A 374 -11.05 26.37 8.10
CA PRO A 374 -9.87 25.88 7.41
C PRO A 374 -8.63 25.91 8.32
N TYR A 375 -7.63 25.09 8.00
CA TYR A 375 -6.33 25.20 8.63
C TYR A 375 -5.68 26.56 8.23
N PRO A 376 -4.94 27.22 9.14
CA PRO A 376 -4.08 28.32 8.73
C PRO A 376 -2.98 27.81 7.78
N ILE A 377 -2.44 28.68 6.93
CA ILE A 377 -1.23 28.40 6.17
C ILE A 377 -0.06 28.95 6.98
N GLU A 378 0.73 28.06 7.57
CA GLU A 378 1.91 28.38 8.36
C GLU A 378 3.18 28.28 7.51
N PRO A 379 4.18 29.17 7.74
CA PRO A 379 5.48 29.03 7.10
C PRO A 379 6.22 27.79 7.63
N VAL A 380 6.89 27.07 6.73
CA VAL A 380 7.64 25.84 7.07
C VAL A 380 9.16 26.08 7.02
N SER A 381 9.93 25.34 7.82
CA SER A 381 11.40 25.35 7.78
C SER A 381 11.89 24.38 6.72
N GLU A 382 12.58 24.91 5.70
CA GLU A 382 13.13 24.10 4.60
C GLU A 382 14.61 23.74 4.78
N VAL A 383 15.26 24.29 5.81
CA VAL A 383 16.73 24.23 5.92
C VAL A 383 17.21 23.51 7.16
N LEU A 384 16.43 23.53 8.25
CA LEU A 384 16.86 22.97 9.53
C LEU A 384 15.79 22.07 10.13
N PRO A 385 16.17 20.87 10.61
CA PRO A 385 15.35 20.05 11.48
C PRO A 385 14.98 20.78 12.77
N ILE A 386 13.88 20.37 13.37
CA ILE A 386 13.38 20.88 14.66
C ILE A 386 13.31 19.75 15.68
N PHE A 387 13.16 20.12 16.94
CA PHE A 387 13.10 19.18 18.06
C PHE A 387 12.11 18.02 17.84
N SER A 388 10.94 18.27 17.24
CA SER A 388 9.89 17.25 17.04
C SER A 388 10.32 16.12 16.11
N ASP A 389 11.35 16.31 15.28
CA ASP A 389 11.84 15.30 14.34
C ASP A 389 12.68 14.22 15.05
N ALA A 390 13.25 14.54 16.20
CA ALA A 390 14.23 13.68 16.88
C ALA A 390 13.65 12.32 17.28
N ALA A 391 12.44 12.28 17.84
CA ALA A 391 11.84 11.03 18.31
C ALA A 391 11.41 10.10 17.15
N PRO A 392 10.67 10.57 16.13
CA PRO A 392 10.34 9.80 14.93
C PRO A 392 11.57 9.16 14.26
N ILE A 393 12.64 9.95 14.04
CA ILE A 393 13.87 9.46 13.41
C ILE A 393 14.56 8.43 14.32
N ARG A 394 14.70 8.71 15.62
CA ARG A 394 15.28 7.77 16.59
C ARG A 394 14.56 6.43 16.56
N ASP A 395 13.23 6.43 16.54
CA ASP A 395 12.43 5.22 16.63
C ASP A 395 12.53 4.39 15.35
N ALA A 396 12.64 5.03 14.18
CA ALA A 396 12.94 4.36 12.92
C ALA A 396 14.32 3.69 12.95
N LEU A 397 15.37 4.42 13.35
CA LEU A 397 16.73 3.90 13.45
C LEU A 397 16.86 2.77 14.49
N ALA A 398 16.14 2.88 15.61
CA ALA A 398 16.09 1.83 16.63
C ALA A 398 15.44 0.55 16.09
N SER A 399 14.40 0.69 15.25
CA SER A 399 13.75 -0.44 14.58
C SER A 399 14.73 -1.16 13.66
N LEU A 400 15.42 -0.41 12.78
CA LEU A 400 16.46 -0.94 11.89
C LEU A 400 17.57 -1.66 12.67
N LEU A 401 18.06 -1.02 13.74
CA LEU A 401 19.12 -1.57 14.59
C LEU A 401 18.69 -2.86 15.30
N SER A 402 17.43 -2.97 15.74
CA SER A 402 16.95 -4.17 16.44
C SER A 402 16.92 -5.42 15.54
N LEU A 403 16.88 -5.21 14.22
CA LEU A 403 16.90 -6.25 13.19
C LEU A 403 18.19 -6.22 12.37
N ALA A 404 19.29 -5.69 12.92
CA ALA A 404 20.54 -5.48 12.19
C ALA A 404 21.13 -6.75 11.56
N ASP A 405 20.98 -7.92 12.22
CA ASP A 405 21.43 -9.20 11.66
C ASP A 405 20.59 -9.62 10.45
N ALA A 406 19.27 -9.50 10.54
CA ALA A 406 18.36 -9.83 9.45
C ALA A 406 18.59 -8.90 8.24
N ASN A 407 18.88 -7.63 8.51
CA ASN A 407 19.21 -6.62 7.51
C ASN A 407 20.66 -6.71 6.99
N GLY A 408 21.47 -7.67 7.47
CA GLY A 408 22.84 -7.86 6.99
C GLY A 408 23.78 -6.67 7.24
N LEU A 409 23.48 -5.83 8.23
CA LEU A 409 24.26 -4.61 8.50
C LEU A 409 25.66 -4.97 9.00
N ASP A 410 26.69 -4.31 8.47
CA ASP A 410 28.06 -4.48 8.95
C ASP A 410 28.30 -3.83 10.34
N LEU A 411 29.44 -4.14 10.95
CA LEU A 411 29.78 -3.64 12.29
C LEU A 411 29.88 -2.11 12.34
N GLY A 412 30.39 -1.47 11.31
CA GLY A 412 30.52 -0.01 11.25
C GLY A 412 29.16 0.66 11.23
N THR A 413 28.27 0.18 10.37
CA THR A 413 26.88 0.65 10.26
C THR A 413 26.12 0.48 11.58
N ARG A 414 26.28 -0.68 12.24
CA ARG A 414 25.66 -0.92 13.56
C ARG A 414 26.15 0.03 14.64
N ILE A 415 27.46 0.28 14.70
CA ILE A 415 28.05 1.21 15.67
C ILE A 415 27.51 2.62 15.45
N PHE A 416 27.43 3.04 14.17
CA PHE A 416 26.88 4.34 13.81
C PHE A 416 25.41 4.46 14.23
N LEU A 417 24.56 3.52 13.83
CA LEU A 417 23.13 3.51 14.20
C LEU A 417 22.93 3.55 15.73
N ALA A 418 23.70 2.76 16.47
CA ALA A 418 23.63 2.76 17.93
C ALA A 418 24.02 4.12 18.54
N ALA A 419 25.02 4.80 17.97
CA ALA A 419 25.41 6.14 18.38
C ALA A 419 24.31 7.16 18.08
N SER A 420 23.73 7.14 16.87
CA SER A 420 22.63 8.04 16.48
C SER A 420 21.40 7.84 17.36
N VAL A 421 20.96 6.60 17.59
CA VAL A 421 19.83 6.30 18.50
C VAL A 421 20.08 6.84 19.91
N HIS A 422 21.31 6.69 20.42
CA HIS A 422 21.70 7.20 21.74
C HIS A 422 21.69 8.73 21.80
N ASN A 423 22.26 9.40 20.80
CA ASN A 423 22.33 10.86 20.75
C ASN A 423 20.96 11.50 20.59
N LEU A 424 20.13 11.00 19.67
CA LEU A 424 18.73 11.44 19.54
C LEU A 424 17.93 11.17 20.82
N GLY A 425 18.21 10.06 21.51
CA GLY A 425 17.64 9.77 22.83
C GLY A 425 17.94 10.85 23.87
N LYS A 426 19.15 11.42 23.86
CA LYS A 426 19.51 12.55 24.75
C LYS A 426 18.77 13.82 24.39
N ILE A 427 18.68 14.13 23.09
CA ILE A 427 17.95 15.31 22.60
C ILE A 427 16.50 15.24 23.09
N VAL A 428 15.83 14.11 22.85
CA VAL A 428 14.45 13.88 23.31
C VAL A 428 14.32 14.02 24.84
N ALA A 429 15.28 13.50 25.60
CA ALA A 429 15.26 13.57 27.06
C ALA A 429 15.49 14.99 27.63
N GLN A 430 16.25 15.84 26.92
CA GLN A 430 16.46 17.24 27.30
C GLN A 430 15.23 18.12 27.05
N GLY A 431 14.39 17.71 26.10
CA GLY A 431 13.16 18.42 25.73
C GLY A 431 13.41 19.69 24.91
N PRO A 432 12.33 20.35 24.44
CA PRO A 432 12.44 21.47 23.51
C PRO A 432 13.18 22.69 24.09
N ALA A 433 13.22 22.85 25.42
CA ALA A 433 13.94 23.94 26.07
C ALA A 433 15.46 23.77 26.03
N GLY A 434 15.96 22.55 25.81
CA GLY A 434 17.38 22.24 25.67
C GLY A 434 17.86 22.17 24.22
N PHE A 435 16.94 22.23 23.25
CA PHE A 435 17.26 22.08 21.83
C PHE A 435 18.12 23.23 21.31
N ASP A 436 19.25 22.90 20.68
CA ASP A 436 20.18 23.87 20.12
C ASP A 436 20.56 23.58 18.65
N PRO A 437 21.28 24.48 17.95
CA PRO A 437 21.65 24.28 16.55
C PRO A 437 22.54 23.04 16.29
N GLY A 438 23.30 22.58 17.29
CA GLY A 438 24.08 21.34 17.21
C GLY A 438 23.17 20.11 17.16
N ASP A 439 22.06 20.13 17.90
CA ASP A 439 21.05 19.07 17.85
C ASP A 439 20.39 18.98 16.47
N ALA A 440 20.11 20.11 15.83
CA ALA A 440 19.56 20.13 14.46
C ALA A 440 20.51 19.44 13.45
N VAL A 441 21.83 19.62 13.60
CA VAL A 441 22.83 18.93 12.78
C VAL A 441 22.83 17.43 13.07
N GLU A 442 22.78 17.03 14.34
CA GLU A 442 22.73 15.61 14.73
C GLU A 442 21.49 14.91 14.16
N ILE A 443 20.32 15.55 14.24
CA ILE A 443 19.08 15.03 13.64
C ILE A 443 19.23 14.87 12.13
N GLY A 444 19.75 15.89 11.44
CA GLY A 444 19.95 15.83 9.99
C GLY A 444 20.89 14.71 9.55
N VAL A 445 22.01 14.54 10.27
CA VAL A 445 22.96 13.44 10.00
C VAL A 445 22.31 12.08 10.24
N ALA A 446 21.53 11.94 11.31
CA ALA A 446 20.84 10.70 11.62
C ALA A 446 19.76 10.35 10.59
N ALA A 447 19.04 11.32 10.05
CA ALA A 447 18.00 11.10 9.05
C ALA A 447 18.54 10.65 7.68
N LEU A 448 19.74 11.08 7.30
CA LEU A 448 20.40 10.70 6.05
C LEU A 448 20.93 9.26 6.05
N THR A 449 20.92 8.60 7.20
CA THR A 449 21.42 7.22 7.39
C THR A 449 20.26 6.26 7.38
#